data_AF-A0A1G6Q616-F1
#
_entry.id   AF-A0A1G6Q616-F1
#
_cell.length_a   1.000
_cell.length_b   1.000
_cell.length_c   1.000
_cell.angle_alpha   90.00
_cell.angle_beta   90.00
_cell.angle_gamma   90.00
#
_symmetry.space_group_name_H-M   'P 1'
#
loop_
_entity.id
_entity.type
_entity.pdbx_description
1 polymer ?
#
loop_
_entity_poly.entity_id
_entity_poly.type
_entity_poly.pdbx_seq_one_letter_code
_entity_poly.pdbx_strand_id
1 'polypeptide(L)'
;MYGDTEVMRRRAGQLREQAVDLRSLADRVVAQTEAVAWSGRAADSLRERVRDRATHLRRSAARHEAAAESLERHLLEVDRLKELIAESEQQATRLDPDSFAAPPPGHRGWLSTALPGRAGGDGP
;
A
#
# COMPACT_ATOMS: atom_id res chain seq x y z
N MET A 1 -4.59 14.96 -8.21
CA MET A 1 -4.75 13.48 -8.25
C MET A 1 -4.55 12.88 -6.85
N TYR A 2 -5.42 13.25 -5.89
CA TYR A 2 -5.47 12.67 -4.53
C TYR A 2 -6.60 11.63 -4.38
N GLY A 3 -7.54 11.60 -5.33
CA GLY A 3 -8.67 10.66 -5.31
C GLY A 3 -8.25 9.19 -5.41
N ASP A 4 -7.15 8.87 -6.11
CA ASP A 4 -6.72 7.48 -6.27
C ASP A 4 -6.22 6.86 -4.97
N THR A 5 -5.51 7.61 -4.11
CA THR A 5 -5.01 7.07 -2.84
C THR A 5 -6.14 6.84 -1.84
N GLU A 6 -7.14 7.71 -1.80
CA GLU A 6 -8.33 7.55 -0.96
C GLU A 6 -9.25 6.41 -1.40
N VAL A 7 -9.44 6.22 -2.71
CA VAL A 7 -10.18 5.07 -3.25
C VAL A 7 -9.48 3.75 -2.90
N MET A 8 -8.15 3.71 -3.03
CA MET A 8 -7.36 2.53 -2.64
C MET A 8 -7.36 2.29 -1.13
N ARG A 9 -7.34 3.34 -0.31
CA ARG A 9 -7.47 3.24 1.16
C ARG A 9 -8.81 2.62 1.55
N ARG A 10 -9.90 3.05 0.90
CA ARG A 10 -11.22 2.44 1.06
C ARG A 10 -11.23 0.97 0.64
N ARG A 11 -10.57 0.62 -0.47
CA ARG A 11 -10.43 -0.77 -0.95
C ARG A 11 -9.69 -1.64 0.07
N ALA A 12 -8.62 -1.14 0.68
CA ALA A 12 -7.88 -1.84 1.73
C ALA A 12 -8.77 -2.09 2.97
N GLY A 13 -9.59 -1.11 3.37
CA GLY A 13 -10.62 -1.28 4.40
C GLY A 13 -11.62 -2.39 4.07
N GLN A 14 -12.16 -2.40 2.86
CA GLN A 14 -13.10 -3.44 2.40
C GLN A 14 -12.48 -4.85 2.42
N LEU A 15 -11.19 -4.99 2.09
CA LEU A 15 -10.51 -6.29 2.17
C LEU A 15 -10.43 -6.80 3.61
N ARG A 16 -10.24 -5.92 4.60
CA ARG A 16 -10.24 -6.31 6.02
C ARG A 16 -11.63 -6.71 6.50
N GLU A 17 -12.65 -5.95 6.12
CA GLU A 17 -14.03 -6.31 6.41
C GLU A 17 -14.35 -7.70 5.86
N GLN A 18 -14.00 -7.97 4.60
CA GLN A 18 -14.13 -9.30 3.99
C GLN A 18 -13.34 -10.39 4.74
N ALA A 19 -12.14 -10.09 5.23
CA ALA A 19 -11.37 -11.04 6.04
C ALA A 19 -12.07 -11.38 7.35
N VAL A 20 -12.63 -10.39 8.04
CA VAL A 20 -13.40 -10.56 9.28
C VAL A 20 -14.67 -11.37 9.04
N ASP A 21 -15.40 -11.07 7.96
CA ASP A 21 -16.62 -11.80 7.59
C ASP A 21 -16.33 -13.28 7.31
N LEU A 22 -15.25 -13.58 6.59
CA LEU A 22 -14.84 -14.95 6.28
C LEU A 22 -14.42 -15.74 7.53
N ARG A 23 -13.71 -15.11 8.47
CA ARG A 23 -13.36 -15.73 9.76
C ARG A 23 -14.62 -16.03 10.58
N SER A 24 -15.52 -15.05 10.67
CA SER A 24 -16.80 -15.19 11.37
C SER A 24 -17.67 -16.29 10.77
N LEU A 25 -17.69 -16.40 9.44
CA LEU A 25 -18.38 -17.49 8.74
C LEU A 25 -17.75 -18.84 9.05
N ALA A 26 -16.42 -18.94 9.04
CA ALA A 26 -15.71 -20.18 9.36
C ALA A 26 -16.06 -20.67 10.78
N ASP A 27 -16.06 -19.76 11.75
CA ASP A 27 -16.37 -20.09 13.14
C ASP A 27 -17.83 -20.48 13.32
N ARG A 28 -18.75 -19.78 12.63
CA ARG A 28 -20.18 -20.11 12.64
C ARG A 28 -20.46 -21.51 12.08
N VAL A 29 -19.85 -21.88 10.95
CA VAL A 29 -20.10 -23.19 10.33
C VAL A 29 -19.54 -24.32 11.20
N VAL A 30 -18.39 -24.12 11.84
CA VAL A 30 -17.84 -25.08 12.82
C VAL A 30 -18.79 -25.23 14.00
N ALA A 31 -19.20 -24.12 14.62
CA ALA A 31 -20.10 -24.14 15.78
C ALA A 31 -21.45 -24.81 15.47
N GLN A 32 -22.04 -24.53 14.31
CA GLN A 32 -23.29 -25.17 13.87
C GLN A 32 -23.13 -26.68 13.69
N THR A 33 -21.97 -27.13 13.20
CA THR A 33 -21.72 -28.55 12.95
C THR A 33 -21.46 -29.32 14.26
N GLU A 34 -20.75 -28.72 15.21
CA GLU A 34 -20.53 -29.31 16.52
C GLU A 34 -21.83 -29.37 17.36
N ALA A 35 -22.80 -28.51 17.09
CA ALA A 35 -24.11 -28.52 17.75
C ALA A 35 -25.07 -29.63 17.25
N VAL A 36 -24.72 -30.38 16.19
CA VAL A 36 -25.61 -31.42 15.65
C VAL A 36 -25.61 -32.65 16.57
N ALA A 37 -26.80 -33.04 17.04
CA ALA A 37 -26.99 -34.08 18.06
C ALA A 37 -26.79 -35.54 17.58
N TRP A 38 -26.60 -35.78 16.28
CA TRP A 38 -26.43 -37.14 15.75
C TRP A 38 -24.96 -37.58 15.70
N SER A 39 -24.73 -38.88 15.88
CA SER A 39 -23.39 -39.49 15.96
C SER A 39 -23.22 -40.61 14.93
N GLY A 40 -21.96 -41.02 14.71
CA GLY A 40 -21.57 -42.08 13.78
C GLY A 40 -20.81 -41.58 12.55
N ARG A 41 -20.43 -42.51 11.67
CA ARG A 41 -19.50 -42.24 10.54
C ARG A 41 -19.90 -41.08 9.63
N ALA A 42 -21.20 -40.91 9.39
CA ALA A 42 -21.70 -39.82 8.56
C ALA A 42 -21.51 -38.44 9.22
N ALA A 43 -21.72 -38.37 10.55
CA ALA A 43 -21.47 -37.17 11.33
C ALA A 43 -19.95 -36.85 11.37
N ASP A 44 -19.10 -37.86 11.52
CA ASP A 44 -17.64 -37.67 11.51
C ASP A 44 -17.15 -37.17 10.14
N SER A 45 -17.63 -37.76 9.05
CA SER A 45 -17.33 -37.32 7.68
C SER A 45 -17.81 -35.89 7.39
N LEU A 46 -18.90 -35.45 8.04
CA LEU A 46 -19.37 -34.07 7.94
C LEU A 46 -18.44 -33.12 8.72
N ARG A 47 -18.06 -33.47 9.95
CA ARG A 47 -17.15 -32.68 10.78
C ARG A 47 -15.80 -32.48 10.10
N GLU A 48 -15.24 -33.52 9.49
CA GLU A 48 -13.99 -33.43 8.72
C GLU A 48 -14.12 -32.44 7.55
N ARG A 49 -15.16 -32.59 6.71
CA ARG A 49 -15.40 -31.67 5.58
C ARG A 49 -15.61 -30.23 6.02
N VAL A 50 -16.29 -30.02 7.14
CA VAL A 50 -16.50 -28.68 7.71
C VAL A 50 -15.20 -28.08 8.21
N ARG A 51 -14.33 -28.86 8.88
CA ARG A 51 -13.01 -28.40 9.32
C ARG A 51 -12.12 -28.01 8.14
N ASP A 52 -12.15 -28.79 7.07
CA ASP A 52 -11.44 -28.46 5.82
C ASP A 52 -11.98 -27.17 5.20
N ARG A 53 -13.31 -27.02 5.14
CA ARG A 53 -13.93 -25.80 4.61
C ARG A 53 -13.60 -24.57 5.47
N ALA A 54 -13.66 -24.68 6.79
CA ALA A 54 -13.29 -23.62 7.71
C ALA A 54 -11.82 -23.22 7.55
N THR A 55 -10.93 -24.20 7.36
CA THR A 55 -9.51 -23.95 7.05
C THR A 55 -9.35 -23.18 5.75
N HIS A 56 -10.10 -23.53 4.70
CA HIS A 56 -10.08 -22.82 3.44
C HIS A 56 -10.57 -21.36 3.58
N LEU A 57 -11.66 -21.13 4.33
CA LEU A 57 -12.17 -19.78 4.60
C LEU A 57 -11.14 -18.93 5.36
N ARG A 58 -10.52 -19.47 6.41
CA ARG A 58 -9.48 -18.78 7.18
C ARG A 58 -8.24 -18.45 6.34
N ARG A 59 -7.85 -19.34 5.43
CA ARG A 59 -6.76 -19.09 4.46
C ARG A 59 -7.13 -17.95 3.50
N SER A 60 -8.37 -17.91 3.01
CA SER A 60 -8.84 -16.81 2.15
C SER A 60 -8.86 -15.46 2.90
N ALA A 61 -9.33 -15.47 4.16
CA ALA A 61 -9.28 -14.29 5.02
C ALA A 61 -7.84 -13.77 5.23
N ALA A 62 -6.89 -14.67 5.46
CA ALA A 62 -5.48 -14.30 5.60
C ALA A 62 -4.91 -13.66 4.32
N ARG A 63 -5.32 -14.12 3.14
CA ARG A 63 -4.92 -13.49 1.87
C ARG A 63 -5.50 -12.09 1.71
N HIS A 64 -6.75 -11.85 2.14
CA HIS A 64 -7.34 -10.52 2.10
C HIS A 64 -6.63 -9.55 3.05
N GLU A 65 -6.28 -10.00 4.27
CA GLU A 65 -5.49 -9.19 5.20
C GLU A 65 -4.12 -8.83 4.61
N ALA A 66 -3.38 -9.83 4.09
CA ALA A 66 -2.08 -9.59 3.48
C ALA A 66 -2.15 -8.65 2.26
N ALA A 67 -3.23 -8.74 1.47
CA ALA A 67 -3.47 -7.82 0.37
C ALA A 67 -3.76 -6.39 0.87
N ALA A 68 -4.58 -6.24 1.92
CA ALA A 68 -4.86 -4.95 2.54
C ALA A 68 -3.58 -4.30 3.09
N GLU A 69 -2.77 -5.04 3.84
CA GLU A 69 -1.48 -4.60 4.37
C GLU A 69 -0.52 -4.18 3.25
N SER A 70 -0.48 -4.93 2.14
CA SER A 70 0.36 -4.58 1.00
C SER A 70 -0.10 -3.28 0.32
N LEU A 71 -1.41 -3.08 0.18
CA LEU A 71 -1.96 -1.85 -0.38
C LEU A 71 -1.62 -0.65 0.51
N GLU A 72 -1.78 -0.77 1.82
CA GLU A 72 -1.48 0.34 2.73
C GLU A 72 0.00 0.72 2.73
N ARG A 73 0.90 -0.26 2.75
CA ARG A 73 2.33 0.00 2.61
C ARG A 73 2.63 0.75 1.32
N HIS A 74 1.99 0.37 0.21
CA HIS A 74 2.15 1.06 -1.05
C HIS A 74 1.60 2.50 -1.00
N LEU A 75 0.44 2.71 -0.38
CA LEU A 75 -0.16 4.04 -0.26
C LEU A 75 0.69 4.99 0.58
N LEU A 76 1.28 4.49 1.67
CA LEU A 76 2.22 5.28 2.48
C LEU A 76 3.43 5.73 1.65
N GLU A 77 3.98 4.85 0.81
CA GLU A 77 5.09 5.21 -0.05
C GLU A 77 4.68 6.19 -1.15
N VAL A 78 3.49 6.04 -1.73
CA VAL A 78 2.95 7.01 -2.70
C VAL A 78 2.76 8.38 -2.06
N ASP A 79 2.21 8.45 -0.85
CA ASP A 79 2.02 9.71 -0.12
C ASP A 79 3.37 10.38 0.18
N ARG A 80 4.37 9.60 0.62
CA ARG A 80 5.75 10.07 0.83
C ARG A 80 6.37 10.63 -0.45
N LEU A 81 6.26 9.92 -1.58
CA LEU A 81 6.81 10.37 -2.86
C LEU A 81 6.14 11.67 -3.34
N LYS A 82 4.83 11.80 -3.13
CA LYS A 82 4.09 13.03 -3.46
C LYS A 82 4.58 14.21 -2.64
N GLU A 83 4.85 14.03 -1.35
CA GLU A 83 5.38 15.09 -0.50
C GLU A 83 6.78 15.54 -0.94
N LEU A 84 7.68 14.60 -1.26
CA LEU A 84 9.01 14.91 -1.81
C LEU A 84 8.93 15.66 -3.14
N ILE A 85 8.00 15.30 -4.02
CA ILE A 85 7.78 16.03 -5.28
C ILE A 85 7.31 17.45 -4.99
N ALA A 86 6.33 17.63 -4.09
CA ALA A 86 5.81 18.94 -3.74
C ALA A 86 6.90 19.84 -3.10
N GLU A 87 7.79 19.29 -2.28
CA GLU A 87 8.95 19.99 -1.75
C GLU A 87 9.91 20.44 -2.86
N SER A 88 10.21 19.56 -3.81
CA SER A 88 11.07 19.86 -4.98
C SER A 88 10.45 20.93 -5.87
N GLU A 89 9.15 20.88 -6.12
CA GLU A 89 8.41 21.88 -6.90
C GLU A 89 8.41 23.25 -6.20
N GLN A 90 8.22 23.28 -4.88
CA GLN A 90 8.32 24.53 -4.12
C GLN A 90 9.74 25.10 -4.14
N GLN A 91 10.77 24.25 -4.03
CA GLN A 91 12.16 24.69 -4.13
C GLN A 91 12.44 25.27 -5.51
N ALA A 92 12.01 24.60 -6.58
CA ALA A 92 12.14 25.09 -7.95
C ALA A 92 11.39 26.42 -8.16
N THR A 93 10.22 26.60 -7.55
CA THR A 93 9.44 27.85 -7.61
C THR A 93 10.11 28.99 -6.84
N ARG A 94 10.82 28.69 -5.74
CA ARG A 94 11.57 29.70 -4.96
C ARG A 94 12.85 30.15 -5.66
N LEU A 95 13.41 29.32 -6.54
CA LEU A 95 14.53 29.71 -7.38
C LEU A 95 14.00 30.67 -8.45
N ASP A 96 14.32 31.95 -8.33
CA ASP A 96 14.01 32.95 -9.35
C ASP A 96 14.90 32.69 -10.59
N PRO A 97 14.32 32.26 -11.74
CA PRO A 97 15.09 32.02 -12.94
C PRO A 97 15.75 33.29 -13.49
N ASP A 98 15.24 34.48 -13.16
CA ASP A 98 15.80 35.77 -13.58
C ASP A 98 16.95 36.24 -12.67
N SER A 99 17.13 35.63 -11.50
CA SER A 99 18.28 35.91 -10.62
C SER A 99 19.60 35.31 -11.14
N PHE A 100 19.51 34.34 -12.06
CA PHE A 100 20.67 33.70 -12.67
C PHE A 100 21.18 34.50 -13.87
N ALA A 101 22.23 35.29 -13.68
CA ALA A 101 22.92 35.96 -14.78
C ALA A 101 23.79 34.98 -15.57
N ALA A 102 23.22 34.39 -16.62
CA ALA A 102 23.93 33.46 -17.50
C ALA A 102 25.09 34.17 -18.25
N PRO A 103 26.31 33.59 -18.27
CA PRO A 103 27.41 34.11 -19.08
C PRO A 103 27.06 34.08 -20.59
N PRO A 104 27.62 34.97 -21.42
CA PRO A 104 27.44 34.92 -22.86
C PRO A 104 27.82 33.54 -23.44
N PRO A 105 27.11 33.03 -24.48
CA PRO A 105 27.43 31.75 -25.10
C PRO A 105 28.87 31.74 -25.64
N GLY A 106 29.61 30.66 -25.38
CA GLY A 106 31.03 30.51 -25.76
C GLY A 106 32.05 31.14 -24.79
N HIS A 107 31.59 31.77 -23.70
CA HIS A 107 32.48 32.37 -22.69
C HIS A 107 33.03 31.34 -21.69
N ARG A 108 34.31 31.47 -21.28
CA ARG A 108 34.95 30.57 -20.28
C ARG A 108 34.17 30.52 -18.95
N GLY A 109 33.40 31.55 -18.63
CA GLY A 109 32.55 31.61 -17.43
C GLY A 109 31.61 30.41 -17.27
N TRP A 110 31.19 29.77 -18.37
CA TRP A 110 30.39 28.54 -18.34
C TRP A 110 31.09 27.37 -17.62
N LEU A 111 32.43 27.32 -17.63
CA LEU A 111 33.21 26.26 -16.97
C LEU A 111 33.29 26.43 -15.44
N SER A 112 32.88 27.58 -14.90
CA SER A 112 33.00 27.90 -13.47
C SER A 112 31.67 28.32 -12.85
N THR A 113 30.56 28.19 -13.58
CA THR A 113 29.25 28.65 -13.11
C THR A 113 28.61 27.61 -12.20
N ALA A 114 28.37 27.99 -10.94
CA ALA A 114 27.56 27.21 -10.02
C ALA A 114 26.07 27.47 -10.32
N LEU A 115 25.34 26.40 -10.67
CA LEU A 115 23.91 26.48 -10.88
C LEU A 115 23.16 26.60 -9.55
N PRO A 116 22.17 27.50 -9.42
CA PRO A 116 21.34 27.58 -8.23
C PRO A 116 20.64 26.24 -7.98
N GLY A 117 20.75 25.71 -6.75
CA GLY A 117 20.02 24.52 -6.30
C GLY A 117 20.75 23.18 -6.42
N ARG A 118 21.94 23.10 -7.01
CA ARG A 118 22.75 21.88 -7.01
C ARG A 118 23.75 21.92 -5.86
N ALA A 119 23.38 21.37 -4.70
CA ALA A 119 24.34 21.13 -3.63
C ALA A 119 25.51 20.29 -4.20
N GLY A 120 26.73 20.78 -3.94
CA GLY A 120 27.96 20.39 -4.62
C GLY A 120 28.17 18.89 -4.72
N GLY A 121 28.33 18.41 -5.95
CA GLY A 121 29.09 17.19 -6.20
C GLY A 121 30.56 17.58 -6.25
N ASP A 122 31.23 17.42 -5.11
CA ASP A 122 32.69 17.42 -5.01
C ASP A 122 33.27 16.46 -6.05
N GLY A 123 34.38 16.86 -6.64
CA GLY A 123 35.27 15.92 -7.30
C GLY A 123 36.52 16.61 -7.84
N PRO A 124 37.63 15.87 -7.94
CA PRO A 124 38.26 14.99 -6.94
C PRO A 124 39.19 15.74 -5.98
#